data_AF-A0A7K4LT92-F1
#
_entry.id   AF-A0A7K4LT92-F1
#
_cell.length_a   1.000
_cell.length_b   1.000
_cell.length_c   1.000
_cell.angle_alpha   90.00
_cell.angle_beta   90.00
_cell.angle_gamma   90.00
#
_symmetry.space_group_name_H-M   'P 1'
#
loop_
_entity.id
_entity.type
_entity.pdbx_description
1 polymer ?
#
loop_
_entity_poly.entity_id
_entity_poly.type
_entity_poly.pdbx_seq_one_letter_code
_entity_poly.pdbx_strand_id
1 'polypeptide(L)'
;INLPQKIMDRPHKGPTVFTDASSMTSTAAAVWQVGDEWHCVKMSDHALSVQQLEVAAVVLACGLFPMEHLNIVTDSIFVAKLCLAMSGPGVSTSIAALMLEEALSSRGGTVSVIHTNSHNPIKGFYQIGNNKADTAAKGLWTLRDACQLHESLHIRAKALSKKCGISVTDARHIVATCPHCQK
;
A
#
# COMPACT_ATOMS: atom_id res chain seq x y z
N ILE A 1 7.10 -25.21 -20.51
CA ILE A 1 6.64 -23.90 -21.04
C ILE A 1 7.42 -22.85 -20.26
N ASN A 2 8.34 -22.13 -20.90
CA ASN A 2 8.99 -20.99 -20.25
C ASN A 2 7.95 -19.87 -20.20
N LEU A 3 7.42 -19.61 -19.02
CA LEU A 3 6.54 -18.47 -18.80
C LEU A 3 7.31 -17.19 -19.17
N PRO A 4 6.71 -16.25 -19.91
CA PRO A 4 7.39 -15.00 -20.24
C PRO A 4 7.77 -14.27 -18.95
N GLN A 5 9.00 -13.77 -18.89
CA GLN A 5 9.49 -13.02 -17.74
C GLN A 5 8.60 -11.79 -17.50
N LYS A 6 7.87 -11.79 -16.38
CA LYS A 6 6.94 -10.70 -16.02
C LYS A 6 7.62 -9.53 -15.32
N ILE A 7 8.77 -9.76 -14.69
CA ILE A 7 9.54 -8.75 -13.96
C ILE A 7 10.76 -8.36 -14.81
N MET A 8 10.80 -7.10 -15.24
CA MET A 8 11.89 -6.49 -15.98
C MET A 8 12.94 -5.93 -15.03
N ASP A 9 14.22 -6.00 -15.42
CA ASP A 9 15.36 -5.54 -14.63
C ASP A 9 15.49 -4.01 -14.58
N ARG A 10 14.81 -3.30 -15.48
CA ARG A 10 14.86 -1.83 -15.62
C ARG A 10 13.48 -1.23 -15.82
N PRO A 11 13.30 0.06 -15.44
CA PRO A 11 12.08 0.81 -15.75
C PRO A 11 11.85 0.94 -17.26
N HIS A 12 10.59 0.86 -17.70
CA HIS A 12 10.18 1.06 -19.09
C HIS A 12 9.07 2.10 -19.19
N LYS A 13 8.71 2.51 -20.42
CA LYS A 13 7.59 3.42 -20.65
C LYS A 13 6.29 2.79 -20.13
N GLY A 14 5.64 3.49 -19.19
CA GLY A 14 4.38 3.07 -18.58
C GLY A 14 4.10 3.84 -17.29
N PRO A 15 2.94 3.64 -16.66
CA PRO A 15 2.59 4.29 -15.40
C PRO A 15 3.59 3.95 -14.28
N THR A 16 3.72 4.88 -13.34
CA THR A 16 4.52 4.69 -12.11
C THR A 16 3.59 4.67 -10.90
N VAL A 17 3.67 3.59 -10.11
CA VAL A 17 2.87 3.39 -8.90
C VAL A 17 3.79 3.24 -7.70
N PHE A 18 3.51 4.00 -6.66
CA PHE A 18 4.19 3.98 -5.37
C PHE A 18 3.44 3.09 -4.41
N THR A 19 4.13 2.20 -3.71
CA THR A 19 3.53 1.25 -2.78
C THR A 19 4.15 1.40 -1.40
N ASP A 20 3.31 1.36 -0.38
CA ASP A 20 3.75 1.27 1.01
C ASP A 20 2.73 0.49 1.85
N ALA A 21 3.17 0.01 3.01
CA ALA A 21 2.29 -0.61 4.00
C ALA A 21 2.56 -0.12 5.42
N SER A 22 1.52 -0.17 6.25
CA SER A 22 1.63 0.17 7.66
C SER A 22 1.11 -0.96 8.53
N SER A 23 2.00 -1.50 9.37
CA SER A 23 1.62 -2.47 10.40
C SER A 23 0.71 -1.88 11.47
N MET A 24 0.81 -0.58 11.72
CA MET A 24 0.01 0.13 12.73
C MET A 24 -1.48 0.18 12.38
N THR A 25 -1.78 0.33 11.09
CA THR A 25 -3.15 0.36 10.55
C THR A 25 -3.52 -0.92 9.81
N SER A 26 -2.62 -1.90 9.78
CA SER A 26 -2.74 -3.13 8.97
C SER A 26 -3.15 -2.85 7.52
N THR A 27 -2.61 -1.78 6.93
CA THR A 27 -3.05 -1.26 5.63
C THR A 27 -1.95 -1.34 4.59
N ALA A 28 -2.32 -1.77 3.40
CA ALA A 28 -1.51 -1.73 2.18
C ALA A 28 -2.05 -0.65 1.24
N ALA A 29 -1.19 0.17 0.65
CA ALA A 29 -1.58 1.27 -0.22
C ALA A 29 -0.77 1.32 -1.51
N ALA A 30 -1.44 1.63 -2.61
CA ALA A 30 -0.84 1.92 -3.91
C ALA A 30 -1.31 3.29 -4.40
N VAL A 31 -0.36 4.15 -4.76
CA VAL A 31 -0.57 5.56 -5.09
C VAL A 31 0.05 5.87 -6.44
N TRP A 32 -0.62 6.66 -7.28
CA TRP A 32 -0.09 7.08 -8.58
C TRP A 32 -0.53 8.49 -8.93
N GLN A 33 0.10 9.08 -9.94
CA GLN A 33 -0.19 10.42 -10.41
C GLN A 33 -0.73 10.38 -11.85
N VAL A 34 -1.77 11.17 -12.13
CA VAL A 34 -2.28 11.44 -13.48
C VAL A 34 -2.34 12.95 -13.66
N GLY A 35 -1.49 13.49 -14.55
CA GLY A 35 -1.27 14.93 -14.63
C GLY A 35 -0.75 15.47 -13.29
N ASP A 36 -1.46 16.43 -12.70
CA ASP A 36 -1.13 17.00 -11.39
C ASP A 36 -1.86 16.32 -10.21
N GLU A 37 -2.80 15.41 -10.49
CA GLU A 37 -3.62 14.77 -9.46
C GLU A 37 -3.04 13.44 -8.97
N TRP A 38 -3.12 13.24 -7.65
CA TRP A 38 -2.69 12.00 -6.99
C TRP A 38 -3.90 11.12 -6.66
N HIS A 39 -3.80 9.85 -7.01
CA HIS A 39 -4.82 8.84 -6.77
C HIS A 39 -4.28 7.74 -5.84
N CYS A 40 -5.18 7.02 -5.17
CA CYS A 40 -4.82 5.99 -4.22
C CYS A 40 -5.85 4.85 -4.24
N VAL A 41 -5.38 3.62 -4.15
CA VAL A 41 -6.15 2.46 -3.71
C VAL A 41 -5.51 1.89 -2.44
N LYS A 42 -6.32 1.39 -1.52
CA LYS A 42 -5.85 0.80 -0.27
C LYS A 42 -6.73 -0.37 0.15
N MET A 43 -6.17 -1.26 0.95
CA MET A 43 -6.91 -2.31 1.64
C MET A 43 -6.33 -2.51 3.03
N SER A 44 -7.13 -3.07 3.94
CA SER A 44 -6.70 -3.37 5.30
C SER A 44 -6.97 -4.82 5.62
N ASP A 45 -5.98 -5.51 6.19
CA ASP A 45 -6.08 -6.90 6.60
C ASP A 45 -5.21 -7.15 7.84
N HIS A 46 -5.86 -7.41 8.97
CA HIS A 46 -5.20 -7.65 10.25
C HIS A 46 -4.54 -9.03 10.37
N ALA A 47 -4.85 -9.97 9.48
CA ALA A 47 -4.23 -11.29 9.46
C ALA A 47 -2.84 -11.27 8.78
N LEU A 48 -2.56 -10.24 7.99
CA LEU A 48 -1.29 -10.12 7.27
C LEU A 48 -0.20 -9.49 8.14
N SER A 49 0.99 -10.09 8.08
CA SER A 49 2.21 -9.45 8.58
C SER A 49 2.56 -8.20 7.76
N VAL A 50 3.43 -7.33 8.28
CA VAL A 50 3.88 -6.15 7.54
C VAL A 50 4.50 -6.52 6.19
N GLN A 51 5.32 -7.57 6.13
CA GLN A 51 5.92 -8.03 4.88
C GLN A 51 4.88 -8.51 3.86
N GLN A 52 3.80 -9.15 4.32
CA GLN A 52 2.69 -9.53 3.46
C GLN A 52 1.86 -8.33 3.03
N LEU A 53 1.67 -7.32 3.89
CA LEU A 53 1.01 -6.06 3.52
C LEU A 53 1.82 -5.30 2.46
N GLU A 54 3.15 -5.26 2.56
CA GLU A 54 4.02 -4.67 1.53
C GLU A 54 3.81 -5.35 0.18
N VAL A 55 3.76 -6.68 0.16
CA VAL A 55 3.45 -7.44 -1.06
C VAL A 55 2.03 -7.19 -1.51
N ALA A 56 1.08 -7.07 -0.60
CA ALA A 56 -0.30 -6.80 -0.95
C ALA A 56 -0.48 -5.39 -1.55
N ALA A 57 0.36 -4.42 -1.18
CA ALA A 57 0.42 -3.11 -1.83
C ALA A 57 0.90 -3.24 -3.29
N VAL A 58 1.86 -4.12 -3.55
CA VAL A 58 2.27 -4.50 -4.92
C VAL A 58 1.16 -5.23 -5.66
N VAL A 59 0.42 -6.12 -5.02
CA VAL A 59 -0.76 -6.78 -5.63
C VAL A 59 -1.81 -5.77 -6.03
N LEU A 60 -2.12 -4.78 -5.17
CA LEU A 60 -3.01 -3.67 -5.51
C LEU A 60 -2.49 -2.90 -6.73
N ALA A 61 -1.20 -2.57 -6.76
CA ALA A 61 -0.57 -1.91 -7.91
C ALA A 61 -0.68 -2.75 -9.19
N CYS A 62 -0.46 -4.06 -9.10
CA CYS A 62 -0.61 -5.01 -10.21
C CYS A 62 -2.05 -5.11 -10.75
N GLY A 63 -3.07 -4.78 -9.95
CA GLY A 63 -4.45 -4.65 -10.43
C GLY A 63 -4.70 -3.39 -11.27
N LEU A 64 -3.81 -2.39 -11.18
CA LEU A 64 -3.89 -1.15 -11.94
C LEU A 64 -3.20 -1.32 -13.30
N PHE A 65 -3.73 -0.67 -14.34
CA PHE A 65 -3.14 -0.66 -15.68
C PHE A 65 -2.78 -2.07 -16.19
N PRO A 66 -3.76 -2.99 -16.27
CA PRO A 66 -3.49 -4.44 -16.42
C PRO A 66 -2.77 -4.80 -17.72
N MET A 67 -2.91 -3.99 -18.77
CA MET A 67 -2.31 -4.23 -20.09
C MET A 67 -0.98 -3.50 -20.31
N GLU A 68 -0.65 -2.52 -19.47
CA GLU A 68 0.54 -1.67 -19.63
C GLU A 68 1.73 -2.21 -18.83
N HIS A 69 2.94 -1.77 -19.20
CA HIS A 69 4.10 -1.94 -18.31
C HIS A 69 3.91 -1.06 -17.06
N LEU A 70 4.20 -1.59 -15.87
CA LEU A 70 4.07 -0.86 -14.62
C LEU A 70 5.42 -0.69 -13.94
N ASN A 71 5.82 0.55 -13.65
CA ASN A 71 6.97 0.83 -12.81
C ASN A 71 6.51 0.93 -11.35
N ILE A 72 6.83 -0.07 -10.55
CA ILE A 72 6.45 -0.14 -9.13
C ILE A 72 7.60 0.43 -8.31
N VAL A 73 7.30 1.41 -7.47
CA VAL A 73 8.26 2.07 -6.60
C VAL A 73 7.93 1.73 -5.16
N THR A 74 8.89 1.15 -4.44
CA THR A 74 8.73 0.71 -3.04
C THR A 74 9.98 1.06 -2.24
N ASP A 75 9.83 1.37 -0.96
CA ASP A 75 10.94 1.45 0.00
C ASP A 75 11.09 0.15 0.82
N SER A 76 10.27 -0.86 0.55
CA SER A 76 10.39 -2.19 1.13
C SER A 76 11.50 -2.99 0.46
N ILE A 77 12.63 -3.10 1.16
CA ILE A 77 13.75 -3.98 0.73
C ILE A 77 13.32 -5.44 0.61
N PHE A 78 12.30 -5.86 1.38
CA PHE A 78 11.75 -7.21 1.31
C PHE A 78 11.10 -7.45 -0.06
N VAL A 79 10.22 -6.56 -0.49
CA VAL A 79 9.57 -6.63 -1.82
C VAL A 79 10.63 -6.59 -2.91
N ALA A 80 11.60 -5.67 -2.84
CA ALA A 80 12.65 -5.54 -3.85
C ALA A 80 13.44 -6.85 -4.02
N LYS A 81 13.83 -7.48 -2.90
CA LYS A 81 14.56 -8.76 -2.91
C LYS A 81 13.68 -9.92 -3.39
N LEU A 82 12.41 -9.95 -2.99
CA LEU A 82 11.46 -10.98 -3.43
C LEU A 82 11.26 -10.95 -4.95
N CYS A 83 11.00 -9.77 -5.51
CA CYS A 83 10.86 -9.57 -6.95
C CYS A 83 12.13 -9.95 -7.72
N LEU A 84 13.31 -9.59 -7.19
CA LEU A 84 14.59 -10.00 -7.77
C LEU A 84 14.75 -11.53 -7.78
N ALA A 85 14.45 -12.19 -6.66
CA ALA A 85 14.52 -13.64 -6.55
C ALA A 85 13.57 -14.35 -7.53
N MET A 86 12.36 -13.81 -7.70
CA MET A 86 11.36 -14.33 -8.65
C MET A 86 11.69 -14.04 -10.13
N SER A 87 12.64 -13.13 -10.39
CA SER A 87 13.13 -12.87 -11.75
C SER A 87 14.17 -13.91 -12.21
N GLY A 88 14.72 -14.69 -11.27
CA GLY A 88 15.68 -15.75 -11.54
C GLY A 88 15.07 -17.15 -11.47
N PRO A 89 15.82 -18.20 -11.87
CA PRO A 89 15.39 -19.58 -11.75
C PRO A 89 15.26 -20.01 -10.28
N GLY A 90 14.08 -20.44 -9.86
CA GLY A 90 13.80 -20.95 -8.52
C GLY A 90 12.32 -20.87 -8.16
N VAL A 91 11.85 -21.71 -7.24
CA VAL A 91 10.47 -21.67 -6.73
C VAL A 91 10.52 -21.19 -5.28
N SER A 92 9.95 -20.01 -5.02
CA SER A 92 9.70 -19.53 -3.66
C SER A 92 8.29 -19.92 -3.25
N THR A 93 8.14 -20.69 -2.17
CA THR A 93 6.84 -21.23 -1.71
C THR A 93 6.22 -20.39 -0.59
N SER A 94 6.77 -19.22 -0.29
CA SER A 94 6.19 -18.34 0.73
C SER A 94 4.83 -17.79 0.29
N ILE A 95 3.93 -17.51 1.25
CA ILE A 95 2.63 -16.88 0.96
C ILE A 95 2.82 -15.58 0.17
N ALA A 96 3.82 -14.77 0.54
CA ALA A 96 4.19 -13.55 -0.17
C ALA A 96 4.56 -13.80 -1.65
N ALA A 97 5.36 -14.84 -1.93
CA ALA A 97 5.72 -15.19 -3.30
C ALA A 97 4.51 -15.63 -4.12
N LEU A 98 3.62 -16.45 -3.53
CA LEU A 98 2.41 -16.92 -4.19
C LEU A 98 1.45 -15.77 -4.53
N MET A 99 1.22 -14.85 -3.58
CA MET A 99 0.41 -13.66 -3.80
C MET A 99 0.93 -12.82 -4.98
N LEU A 100 2.26 -12.64 -5.02
CA LEU A 100 2.89 -11.87 -6.07
C LEU A 100 2.87 -12.61 -7.42
N GLU A 101 3.09 -13.93 -7.43
CA GLU A 101 3.06 -14.76 -8.63
C GLU A 101 1.67 -14.75 -9.28
N GLU A 102 0.62 -14.90 -8.48
CA GLU A 102 -0.76 -14.81 -8.94
C GLU A 102 -1.08 -13.43 -9.54
N ALA A 103 -0.68 -12.36 -8.84
CA ALA A 103 -0.86 -11.00 -9.33
C ALA A 103 -0.10 -10.74 -10.64
N LEU A 104 1.13 -11.23 -10.78
CA LEU A 104 1.92 -11.07 -12.01
C LEU A 104 1.37 -11.91 -13.17
N SER A 105 0.88 -13.11 -12.88
CA SER A 105 0.32 -14.04 -13.87
C SER A 105 -0.98 -13.52 -14.46
N SER A 106 -1.78 -12.81 -13.67
CA SER A 106 -3.04 -12.21 -14.14
C SER A 106 -2.87 -10.95 -15.01
N ARG A 107 -1.68 -10.32 -14.99
CA ARG A 107 -1.41 -9.12 -15.80
C ARG A 107 -1.19 -9.46 -17.27
N GLY A 108 -1.69 -8.60 -18.16
CA GLY A 108 -1.31 -8.58 -19.57
C GLY A 108 0.10 -8.01 -19.75
N GLY A 109 0.38 -6.87 -19.10
CA GLY A 109 1.68 -6.19 -19.14
C GLY A 109 2.76 -6.82 -18.25
N THR A 110 3.97 -6.24 -18.30
CA THR A 110 5.09 -6.56 -17.40
C THR A 110 5.21 -5.53 -16.27
N VAL A 111 6.07 -5.79 -15.30
CA VAL A 111 6.39 -4.85 -14.22
C VAL A 111 7.88 -4.62 -14.13
N SER A 112 8.30 -3.50 -13.58
CA SER A 112 9.66 -3.28 -13.06
C SER A 112 9.55 -2.81 -11.62
N VAL A 113 10.55 -3.11 -10.79
CA VAL A 113 10.55 -2.73 -9.38
C VAL A 113 11.74 -1.84 -9.08
N ILE A 114 11.44 -0.65 -8.59
CA ILE A 114 12.39 0.40 -8.22
C ILE A 114 12.38 0.50 -6.70
N HIS A 115 13.48 0.07 -6.08
CA HIS A 115 13.66 0.26 -4.64
C HIS A 115 14.16 1.67 -4.34
N THR A 116 13.48 2.39 -3.45
CA THR A 116 13.88 3.72 -2.99
C THR A 116 14.32 3.68 -1.54
N ASN A 117 15.27 4.53 -1.17
CA ASN A 117 15.64 4.70 0.22
C ASN A 117 14.77 5.81 0.83
N SER A 118 13.92 5.44 1.79
CA SER A 118 13.01 6.35 2.50
C SER A 118 13.70 7.53 3.20
N HIS A 119 15.02 7.46 3.44
CA HIS A 119 15.83 8.50 4.07
C HIS A 119 16.58 9.42 3.10
N ASN A 120 16.27 9.41 1.80
CA ASN A 120 16.96 10.28 0.85
C ASN A 120 16.55 11.77 1.02
N PRO A 121 17.49 12.70 1.30
CA PRO A 121 17.17 14.11 1.52
C PRO A 121 16.75 14.85 0.24
N ILE A 122 16.96 14.26 -0.95
CA ILE A 122 16.63 14.90 -2.23
C ILE A 122 15.14 14.71 -2.53
N LYS A 123 14.40 15.82 -2.51
CA LYS A 123 12.95 15.87 -2.79
C LYS A 123 12.65 15.78 -4.30
N GLY A 124 12.90 14.62 -4.89
CA GLY A 124 12.50 14.29 -6.27
C GLY A 124 11.11 13.64 -6.35
N PHE A 125 10.65 13.39 -7.58
CA PHE A 125 9.39 12.70 -7.87
C PHE A 125 9.21 11.41 -7.06
N TYR A 126 10.26 10.60 -6.97
CA TYR A 126 10.20 9.34 -6.22
C TYR A 126 9.97 9.53 -4.73
N GLN A 127 10.62 10.51 -4.11
CA GLN A 127 10.44 10.79 -2.68
C GLN A 127 9.05 11.36 -2.38
N ILE A 128 8.53 12.23 -3.28
CA ILE A 128 7.18 12.77 -3.15
C ILE A 128 6.15 11.64 -3.20
N GLY A 129 6.26 10.76 -4.20
CA GLY A 129 5.37 9.62 -4.34
C GLY A 129 5.46 8.64 -3.17
N ASN A 130 6.68 8.34 -2.68
CA ASN A 130 6.88 7.50 -1.49
C ASN A 130 6.19 8.09 -0.26
N ASN A 131 6.37 9.40 -0.01
CA ASN A 131 5.71 10.06 1.11
C ASN A 131 4.17 10.04 1.00
N LYS A 132 3.63 10.07 -0.23
CA LYS A 132 2.18 9.95 -0.47
C LYS A 132 1.69 8.53 -0.17
N ALA A 133 2.41 7.51 -0.62
CA ALA A 133 2.12 6.11 -0.29
C ALA A 133 2.19 5.87 1.23
N ASP A 134 3.23 6.37 1.89
CA ASP A 134 3.41 6.31 3.35
C ASP A 134 2.27 6.97 4.13
N THR A 135 1.86 8.17 3.68
CA THR A 135 0.70 8.86 4.26
C THR A 135 -0.58 8.07 4.04
N ALA A 136 -0.75 7.44 2.87
CA ALA A 136 -1.93 6.64 2.55
C ALA A 136 -1.99 5.36 3.38
N ALA A 137 -0.87 4.66 3.55
CA ALA A 137 -0.76 3.44 4.34
C ALA A 137 -0.97 3.71 5.84
N LYS A 138 -0.35 4.76 6.39
CA LYS A 138 -0.59 5.21 7.77
C LYS A 138 -2.01 5.72 8.01
N GLY A 139 -2.73 6.01 6.92
CA GLY A 139 -4.10 6.47 6.91
C GLY A 139 -4.25 7.91 7.38
N LEU A 140 -4.74 8.79 6.51
CA LEU A 140 -5.90 9.57 6.91
C LEU A 140 -7.05 8.57 6.97
N TRP A 141 -7.46 8.17 8.17
CA TRP A 141 -8.67 7.37 8.32
C TRP A 141 -9.84 8.23 7.88
N THR A 142 -10.72 7.68 7.04
CA THR A 142 -11.95 8.39 6.73
C THR A 142 -12.78 8.51 8.00
N LEU A 143 -13.71 9.46 8.06
CA LEU A 143 -14.64 9.55 9.20
C LEU A 143 -15.42 8.25 9.40
N ARG A 144 -15.71 7.52 8.32
CA ARG A 144 -16.35 6.19 8.36
C ARG A 144 -15.46 5.16 9.08
N ASP A 145 -14.17 5.10 8.73
CA ASP A 145 -13.21 4.18 9.37
C ASP A 145 -13.08 4.49 10.88
N ALA A 146 -13.09 5.79 11.24
CA ALA A 146 -13.08 6.23 12.63
C ALA A 146 -14.37 5.86 13.39
N CYS A 147 -15.54 5.94 12.74
CA CYS A 147 -16.81 5.47 13.32
C CYS A 147 -16.74 3.96 13.62
N GLN A 148 -16.35 3.15 12.63
CA GLN A 148 -16.27 1.69 12.79
C GLN A 148 -15.27 1.27 13.87
N LEU A 149 -14.12 1.95 13.95
CA LEU A 149 -13.14 1.71 15.02
C LEU A 149 -13.72 2.04 16.39
N HIS A 150 -14.45 3.16 16.50
CA HIS A 150 -15.07 3.55 17.76
C HIS A 150 -16.21 2.60 18.15
N GLU A 151 -17.04 2.15 17.21
CA GLU A 151 -18.07 1.12 17.45
C GLU A 151 -17.46 -0.19 17.96
N SER A 152 -16.26 -0.55 17.48
CA SER A 152 -15.60 -1.80 17.88
C SER A 152 -14.90 -1.72 19.23
N LEU A 153 -14.27 -0.58 19.56
CA LEU A 153 -13.34 -0.45 20.69
C LEU A 153 -13.79 0.53 21.78
N HIS A 154 -14.82 1.34 21.51
CA HIS A 154 -15.32 2.40 22.39
C HIS A 154 -14.24 3.31 22.97
N ILE A 155 -13.21 3.62 22.16
CA ILE A 155 -12.07 4.45 22.58
C ILE A 155 -12.44 5.93 22.64
N ARG A 156 -11.81 6.67 23.57
CA ARG A 156 -12.07 8.10 23.82
C ARG A 156 -11.71 8.98 22.61
N ALA A 157 -12.42 10.09 22.44
CA ALA A 157 -12.28 11.02 21.31
C ALA A 157 -10.83 11.48 21.05
N LYS A 158 -10.05 11.79 22.09
CA LYS A 158 -8.65 12.21 21.92
C LYS A 158 -7.76 11.09 21.39
N ALA A 159 -7.99 9.85 21.85
CA ALA A 159 -7.27 8.67 21.37
C ALA A 159 -7.69 8.32 19.94
N LEU A 160 -9.00 8.41 19.64
CA LEU A 160 -9.57 8.22 18.32
C LEU A 160 -9.01 9.23 17.30
N SER A 161 -9.03 10.54 17.63
CA SER A 161 -8.46 11.60 16.78
C SER A 161 -6.98 11.35 16.46
N LYS A 162 -6.17 10.99 17.48
CA LYS A 162 -4.75 10.69 17.26
C LYS A 162 -4.53 9.45 16.40
N LYS A 163 -5.32 8.40 16.60
CA LYS A 163 -5.15 7.11 15.92
C LYS A 163 -5.66 7.15 14.48
N CYS A 164 -6.68 7.96 14.23
CA CYS A 164 -7.34 8.09 12.93
C CYS A 164 -6.84 9.29 12.10
N GLY A 165 -6.07 10.20 12.69
CA GLY A 165 -5.64 11.43 12.00
C GLY A 165 -6.80 12.38 11.68
N ILE A 166 -7.94 12.24 12.35
CA ILE A 166 -9.12 13.12 12.20
C ILE A 166 -9.10 14.25 13.22
N SER A 167 -9.87 15.33 12.99
CA SER A 167 -9.94 16.43 13.94
C SER A 167 -10.50 15.97 15.30
N VAL A 168 -10.09 16.64 16.38
CA VAL A 168 -10.65 16.35 17.72
C VAL A 168 -12.16 16.63 17.75
N THR A 169 -12.62 17.58 16.94
CA THR A 169 -14.05 17.91 16.79
C THR A 169 -14.82 16.75 16.19
N ASP A 170 -14.33 16.18 15.09
CA ASP A 170 -14.99 15.03 14.45
C ASP A 170 -14.96 13.80 15.35
N ALA A 171 -13.83 13.53 16.00
CA ALA A 171 -13.72 12.42 16.94
C ALA A 171 -14.67 12.57 18.14
N ARG A 172 -14.90 13.79 18.62
CA ARG A 172 -15.91 14.07 19.65
C ARG A 172 -17.32 13.83 19.13
N HIS A 173 -17.61 14.23 17.90
CA HIS A 173 -18.91 13.97 17.27
C HIS A 173 -19.21 12.48 17.18
N ILE A 174 -18.25 11.67 16.72
CA ILE A 174 -18.36 10.21 16.61
C ILE A 174 -18.68 9.57 17.97
N VAL A 175 -17.94 9.96 19.02
CA VAL A 175 -18.17 9.46 20.39
C VAL A 175 -19.53 9.94 20.94
N ALA A 176 -19.93 11.17 20.61
CA ALA A 176 -21.21 11.74 21.02
C ALA A 176 -22.40 11.02 20.41
N THR A 177 -22.27 10.54 19.17
CA THR A 177 -23.31 9.79 18.47
C THR A 177 -23.36 8.30 18.84
N CYS A 178 -22.40 7.79 19.63
CA CYS A 178 -22.35 6.38 20.00
C CYS A 178 -23.33 6.05 21.15
N PRO A 179 -24.35 5.20 20.93
CA PRO A 179 -25.38 4.90 21.95
C PRO A 179 -24.82 4.17 23.17
N HIS A 180 -23.67 3.50 23.05
CA HIS A 180 -23.02 2.77 24.14
C HIS A 180 -22.18 3.66 25.04
N CYS A 181 -21.70 4.81 24.54
CA CYS A 181 -20.81 5.71 25.27
C CYS A 181 -21.53 6.93 25.87
N GLN A 182 -22.82 7.09 25.61
CA GLN A 182 -23.67 8.18 26.13
C GLN A 182 -24.31 7.89 27.51
N LYS A 183 -23.81 6.89 28.24
CA LYS A 183 -24.27 6.54 29.59
C LYS A 183 -23.35 7.09 30.67
#